data_AF-A0A5B9M4P5-F1
#
_entry.id   AF-A0A5B9M4P5-F1
#
_cell.length_a   1.000
_cell.length_b   1.000
_cell.length_c   1.000
_cell.angle_alpha   90.00
_cell.angle_beta   90.00
_cell.angle_gamma   90.00
#
_symmetry.space_group_name_H-M   'P 1'
#
loop_
_entity.id
_entity.type
_entity.pdbx_description
1 polymer ?
#
loop_
_entity_poly.entity_id
_entity_poly.type
_entity_poly.pdbx_seq_one_letter_code
_entity_poly.pdbx_strand_id
1 'polypeptide(L)'
;MPKFDARIPLRFRLALLVTGLLAGTVLLADWIGLAPDARRQLMRGRVALCESLAACGTAMVAGGDAAGFESAVAALVDRNPSLRSVRLTDADGNTTFQTNGHERHWSARPEDHDWSITVPIFRFGQPWGSLQLAFTETETELGMASYGVWGLLAFLIPICLIQYALLIELILPPPKSPAENQPVSSDHDDTVRMQPQDTTVVVSAAESASIAATALCDGDSATTPPGHADGLPPIHTTLPIDDEEMRGIVVNFVDRLDGRLDGMQDALRQADFRTLRSEAHWLKGSGGTVGFSDFTDPARELENAAKDEDSRLALDILQQIRSIRSRIVSPVATDDAAVDQTPIECTLPLDDEDYLEIVVDFIQQLDVRLMGMLSMVQTKAFEELENEAHWLKGSGGTVGFPALTDAALKLMNAARSQDVHQCQESLRVVLEIRQRLVVPQPIGGTASPDDG
;
A
#
# COMPACT_ATOMS: atom_id res chain seq x y z
N MET A 1 -37.45 -47.58 -30.32
CA MET A 1 -36.30 -47.66 -29.39
C MET A 1 -36.80 -47.97 -27.99
N PRO A 2 -36.15 -48.84 -27.21
CA PRO A 2 -36.62 -49.25 -25.88
C PRO A 2 -36.37 -48.21 -24.79
N LYS A 3 -37.17 -48.25 -23.73
CA LYS A 3 -37.21 -47.27 -22.63
C LYS A 3 -36.00 -47.42 -21.68
N PHE A 4 -35.07 -46.48 -21.71
CA PHE A 4 -33.98 -46.41 -20.71
C PHE A 4 -34.48 -45.98 -19.32
N ASP A 5 -35.58 -45.23 -19.26
CA ASP A 5 -36.24 -44.73 -18.04
C ASP A 5 -36.72 -45.80 -17.06
N ALA A 6 -36.67 -47.08 -17.46
CA ALA A 6 -37.18 -48.20 -16.68
C ALA A 6 -36.15 -48.80 -15.68
N ARG A 7 -34.88 -48.37 -15.70
CA ARG A 7 -33.81 -48.97 -14.88
C ARG A 7 -33.12 -48.04 -13.87
N ILE A 8 -33.32 -46.73 -13.96
CA ILE A 8 -32.67 -45.76 -13.04
C ILE A 8 -33.64 -45.42 -11.90
N PRO A 9 -33.32 -45.71 -10.62
CA PRO A 9 -34.16 -45.33 -9.49
C PRO A 9 -34.46 -43.82 -9.44
N LEU A 10 -35.65 -43.44 -8.97
CA LEU A 10 -36.11 -42.04 -8.99
C LEU A 10 -35.13 -41.08 -8.29
N ARG A 11 -34.52 -41.51 -7.18
CA ARG A 11 -33.50 -40.74 -6.44
C ARG A 11 -32.31 -40.30 -7.31
N PHE A 12 -31.81 -41.17 -8.19
CA PHE A 12 -30.70 -40.82 -9.07
C PHE A 12 -31.12 -39.87 -10.20
N ARG A 13 -32.37 -39.94 -10.68
CA ARG A 13 -32.89 -38.97 -11.65
C ARG A 13 -33.03 -37.57 -11.06
N LEU A 14 -33.52 -37.48 -9.82
CA LEU A 14 -33.62 -36.21 -9.10
C LEU A 14 -32.24 -35.63 -8.75
N ALA A 15 -31.33 -36.45 -8.20
CA ALA A 15 -29.96 -36.04 -7.89
C ALA A 15 -29.20 -35.55 -9.15
N LEU A 16 -29.34 -36.24 -10.28
CA LEU A 16 -28.70 -35.84 -11.55
C LEU A 16 -29.28 -34.52 -12.10
N LEU A 17 -30.59 -34.27 -11.95
CA LEU A 17 -31.21 -33.02 -12.38
C LEU A 17 -30.73 -31.82 -11.53
N VAL A 18 -30.66 -31.98 -10.20
CA VAL A 18 -30.15 -30.93 -9.30
C VAL A 18 -28.65 -30.68 -9.52
N THR A 19 -27.86 -31.75 -9.70
CA THR A 19 -26.41 -31.63 -10.02
C THR A 19 -26.18 -30.94 -11.36
N GLY A 20 -27.01 -31.24 -12.37
CA GLY A 20 -26.96 -30.57 -13.67
C GLY A 20 -27.32 -29.09 -13.61
N LEU A 21 -28.30 -28.72 -12.77
CA LEU A 21 -28.65 -27.31 -12.53
C LEU A 21 -27.48 -26.56 -11.85
N LEU A 22 -26.87 -27.16 -10.83
CA LEU A 22 -25.71 -26.60 -10.13
C LEU A 22 -24.51 -26.39 -11.07
N ALA A 23 -24.18 -27.41 -11.88
CA ALA A 23 -23.12 -27.30 -12.90
C ALA A 23 -23.43 -26.20 -13.93
N GLY A 24 -24.70 -26.05 -14.32
CA GLY A 24 -25.16 -24.96 -15.17
C GLY A 24 -24.98 -23.57 -14.54
N THR A 25 -25.27 -23.41 -13.24
CA THR A 25 -25.03 -22.13 -12.54
C THR A 25 -23.54 -21.80 -12.40
N VAL A 26 -22.67 -22.80 -12.21
CA VAL A 26 -21.21 -22.61 -12.18
C VAL A 26 -20.67 -22.17 -13.54
N LEU A 27 -21.13 -22.79 -14.63
CA LEU A 27 -20.79 -22.36 -16.00
C LEU A 27 -21.34 -20.97 -16.36
N LEU A 28 -22.49 -20.57 -15.79
CA LEU A 28 -23.02 -19.23 -15.97
C LEU A 28 -22.19 -18.18 -15.21
N ALA A 29 -21.71 -18.49 -14.01
CA ALA A 29 -20.81 -17.63 -13.25
C ALA A 29 -19.46 -17.43 -13.97
N ASP A 30 -18.89 -18.52 -14.51
CA ASP A 30 -17.70 -18.48 -15.38
C ASP A 30 -17.92 -17.60 -16.63
N TRP A 31 -19.05 -17.78 -17.32
CA TRP A 31 -19.39 -17.01 -18.52
C TRP A 31 -19.61 -15.50 -18.26
N ILE A 32 -20.06 -15.15 -17.06
CA ILE A 32 -20.18 -13.75 -16.60
C ILE A 32 -18.83 -13.19 -16.14
N GLY A 33 -17.81 -14.04 -15.91
CA GLY A 33 -16.50 -13.65 -15.41
C GLY A 33 -16.39 -13.57 -13.88
N LEU A 34 -17.37 -14.11 -13.16
CA LEU A 34 -17.44 -14.09 -11.69
C LEU A 34 -16.51 -15.14 -11.04
N ALA A 35 -15.95 -16.06 -11.82
CA ALA A 35 -14.98 -17.05 -11.36
C ALA A 35 -13.55 -16.48 -11.44
N PRO A 36 -12.74 -16.56 -10.37
CA PRO A 36 -11.38 -16.00 -10.38
C PRO A 36 -10.44 -16.79 -11.31
N ASP A 37 -10.09 -16.18 -12.45
CA ASP A 37 -9.15 -16.74 -13.42
C ASP A 37 -7.70 -16.58 -12.93
N ALA A 38 -7.23 -17.59 -12.19
CA ALA A 38 -5.87 -17.64 -11.65
C ALA A 38 -4.77 -17.54 -12.72
N ARG A 39 -5.05 -17.91 -13.99
CA ARG A 39 -4.11 -17.72 -15.11
C ARG A 39 -4.00 -16.24 -15.47
N ARG A 40 -5.10 -15.48 -15.49
CA ARG A 40 -5.05 -14.01 -15.67
C ARG A 40 -4.32 -13.31 -14.52
N GLN A 41 -4.54 -13.74 -13.29
CA GLN A 41 -3.84 -13.19 -12.12
C GLN A 41 -2.32 -13.40 -12.22
N LEU A 42 -1.88 -14.63 -12.54
CA LEU A 42 -0.46 -14.94 -12.78
C LEU A 42 0.13 -14.11 -13.93
N MET A 43 -0.60 -13.93 -15.03
CA MET A 43 -0.14 -13.10 -16.16
C MET A 43 -0.06 -11.61 -15.81
N ARG A 44 -1.03 -11.04 -15.07
CA ARG A 44 -0.94 -9.66 -14.56
C ARG A 44 0.33 -9.48 -13.72
N GLY A 45 0.62 -10.42 -12.82
CA GLY A 45 1.85 -10.40 -12.01
C GLY A 45 3.14 -10.47 -12.85
N ARG A 46 3.20 -11.36 -13.86
CA ARG A 46 4.34 -11.46 -14.78
C ARG A 46 4.54 -10.17 -15.59
N VAL A 47 3.47 -9.56 -16.09
CA VAL A 47 3.54 -8.28 -16.82
C VAL A 47 4.03 -7.15 -15.90
N ALA A 48 3.46 -6.99 -14.70
CA ALA A 48 3.87 -5.96 -13.76
C ALA A 48 5.35 -6.09 -13.32
N LEU A 49 5.86 -7.32 -13.15
CA LEU A 49 7.28 -7.59 -12.92
C LEU A 49 8.15 -7.19 -14.12
N CYS A 50 7.72 -7.52 -15.34
CA CYS A 50 8.39 -7.15 -16.59
C CYS A 50 8.45 -5.63 -16.81
N GLU A 51 7.34 -4.92 -16.56
CA GLU A 51 7.26 -3.46 -16.63
C GLU A 51 8.17 -2.79 -15.60
N SER A 52 8.11 -3.25 -14.34
CA SER A 52 8.97 -2.77 -13.24
C SER A 52 10.45 -2.96 -13.56
N LEU A 53 10.84 -4.13 -14.10
CA LEU A 53 12.21 -4.41 -14.51
C LEU A 53 12.67 -3.56 -15.70
N ALA A 54 11.80 -3.31 -16.67
CA ALA A 54 12.14 -2.48 -17.83
C ALA A 54 12.27 -1.00 -17.48
N ALA A 55 11.42 -0.47 -16.59
CA ALA A 55 11.54 0.87 -16.04
C ALA A 55 12.84 1.03 -15.22
N CYS A 56 13.09 0.10 -14.30
CA CYS A 56 14.27 0.09 -13.44
C CYS A 56 15.58 -0.06 -14.24
N GLY A 57 15.59 -0.95 -15.25
CA GLY A 57 16.70 -1.11 -16.18
C GLY A 57 16.94 0.11 -17.07
N THR A 58 15.86 0.74 -17.58
CA THR A 58 15.94 2.00 -18.34
C THR A 58 16.57 3.11 -17.50
N ALA A 59 16.18 3.25 -16.23
CA ALA A 59 16.76 4.23 -15.32
C ALA A 59 18.26 3.97 -15.04
N MET A 60 18.64 2.76 -14.62
CA MET A 60 20.03 2.44 -14.30
C MET A 60 20.95 2.50 -15.52
N VAL A 61 20.51 1.98 -16.68
CA VAL A 61 21.30 2.04 -17.92
C VAL A 61 21.41 3.46 -18.48
N ALA A 62 20.40 4.32 -18.30
CA ALA A 62 20.52 5.74 -18.59
C ALA A 62 21.61 6.40 -17.73
N GLY A 63 21.59 6.16 -16.40
CA GLY A 63 22.63 6.60 -15.47
C GLY A 63 24.02 5.99 -15.72
N GLY A 64 24.10 4.88 -16.44
CA GLY A 64 25.33 4.18 -16.81
C GLY A 64 25.73 3.03 -15.89
N ASP A 65 24.91 2.69 -14.89
CA ASP A 65 25.17 1.60 -13.94
C ASP A 65 24.54 0.27 -14.41
N ALA A 66 25.08 -0.27 -15.50
CA ALA A 66 24.67 -1.58 -16.00
C ALA A 66 25.03 -2.74 -15.04
N ALA A 67 26.07 -2.58 -14.21
CA ALA A 67 26.54 -3.59 -13.27
C ALA A 67 25.68 -3.66 -11.99
N GLY A 68 25.19 -2.51 -11.51
CA GLY A 68 24.16 -2.44 -10.48
C GLY A 68 22.86 -3.09 -10.95
N PHE A 69 22.45 -2.84 -12.20
CA PHE A 69 21.27 -3.50 -12.78
C PHE A 69 21.44 -5.03 -12.90
N GLU A 70 22.58 -5.52 -13.40
CA GLU A 70 22.89 -6.96 -13.41
C GLU A 70 22.80 -7.57 -12.00
N SER A 71 23.39 -6.90 -11.00
CA SER A 71 23.37 -7.35 -9.61
C SER A 71 21.96 -7.38 -9.02
N ALA A 72 21.14 -6.37 -9.30
CA ALA A 72 19.75 -6.29 -8.87
C ALA A 72 18.89 -7.38 -9.52
N VAL A 73 19.07 -7.63 -10.83
CA VAL A 73 18.37 -8.68 -11.57
C VAL A 73 18.78 -10.07 -11.07
N ALA A 74 20.06 -10.31 -10.82
CA ALA A 74 20.54 -11.58 -10.25
C ALA A 74 19.92 -11.84 -8.86
N ALA A 75 19.88 -10.82 -7.99
CA ALA A 75 19.22 -10.93 -6.68
C ALA A 75 17.70 -11.10 -6.77
N LEU A 76 17.05 -10.60 -7.83
CA LEU A 76 15.63 -10.78 -8.06
C LEU A 76 15.31 -12.21 -8.54
N VAL A 77 16.13 -12.77 -9.43
CA VAL A 77 16.02 -14.18 -9.89
C VAL A 77 16.21 -15.16 -8.73
N ASP A 78 17.20 -14.93 -7.86
CA ASP A 78 17.44 -15.77 -6.68
C ASP A 78 16.29 -15.76 -5.66
N ARG A 79 15.51 -14.65 -5.61
CA ARG A 79 14.37 -14.47 -4.70
C ARG A 79 13.03 -14.93 -5.25
N ASN A 80 12.86 -15.05 -6.56
CA ASN A 80 11.57 -15.32 -7.20
C ASN A 80 11.58 -16.69 -7.91
N PRO A 81 11.03 -17.76 -7.30
CA PRO A 81 11.08 -19.11 -7.89
C PRO A 81 10.33 -19.24 -9.22
N SER A 82 9.45 -18.29 -9.53
CA SER A 82 8.70 -18.19 -10.80
C SER A 82 9.52 -17.61 -11.96
N LEU A 83 10.63 -16.90 -11.68
CA LEU A 83 11.50 -16.27 -12.67
C LEU A 83 12.79 -17.08 -12.80
N ARG A 84 12.85 -17.97 -13.79
CA ARG A 84 13.94 -18.96 -13.93
C ARG A 84 15.25 -18.34 -14.39
N SER A 85 15.20 -17.34 -15.26
CA SER A 85 16.40 -16.64 -15.74
C SER A 85 16.08 -15.36 -16.50
N VAL A 86 17.06 -14.45 -16.56
CA VAL A 86 17.00 -13.20 -17.33
C VAL A 86 18.28 -13.02 -18.14
N ARG A 87 18.16 -12.47 -19.34
CA ARG A 87 19.26 -12.05 -20.22
C ARG A 87 19.04 -10.62 -20.69
N LEU A 88 20.10 -9.84 -20.73
CA LEU A 88 20.11 -8.53 -21.38
C LEU A 88 20.87 -8.64 -22.70
N THR A 89 20.25 -8.23 -23.79
CA THR A 89 20.88 -8.09 -25.10
C THR A 89 20.92 -6.64 -25.57
N ASP A 90 22.05 -6.23 -26.13
CA ASP A 90 22.28 -4.96 -26.80
C ASP A 90 21.45 -4.84 -28.10
N ALA A 91 21.37 -3.65 -28.70
CA ALA A 91 20.67 -3.42 -29.97
C ALA A 91 21.20 -4.29 -31.13
N ASP A 92 22.49 -4.65 -31.11
CA ASP A 92 23.13 -5.59 -32.05
C ASP A 92 22.81 -7.08 -31.76
N GLY A 93 22.01 -7.39 -30.72
CA GLY A 93 21.71 -8.76 -30.28
C GLY A 93 22.82 -9.43 -29.46
N ASN A 94 23.95 -8.74 -29.25
CA ASN A 94 25.03 -9.21 -28.38
C ASN A 94 24.55 -9.29 -26.92
N THR A 95 24.98 -10.32 -26.18
CA THR A 95 24.59 -10.47 -24.76
C THR A 95 25.43 -9.55 -23.87
N THR A 96 24.78 -8.64 -23.15
CA THR A 96 25.42 -7.77 -22.14
C THR A 96 25.64 -8.53 -20.84
N PHE A 97 24.59 -9.21 -20.35
CA PHE A 97 24.68 -10.18 -19.24
C PHE A 97 23.62 -11.28 -19.39
N GLN A 98 23.82 -12.42 -18.70
CA GLN A 98 22.78 -13.44 -18.53
C GLN A 98 22.90 -14.13 -17.17
N THR A 99 21.77 -14.46 -16.55
CA THR A 99 21.76 -15.30 -15.35
C THR A 99 21.97 -16.78 -15.71
N ASN A 100 22.30 -17.59 -14.70
CA ASN A 100 22.59 -19.01 -14.89
C ASN A 100 21.48 -19.77 -15.64
N GLY A 101 21.89 -20.60 -16.59
CA GLY A 101 20.99 -21.56 -17.27
C GLY A 101 20.06 -20.98 -18.34
N HIS A 102 20.09 -19.67 -18.63
CA HIS A 102 19.12 -19.01 -19.51
C HIS A 102 18.93 -19.69 -20.89
N GLU A 103 20.00 -20.13 -21.55
CA GLU A 103 19.93 -20.83 -22.85
C GLU A 103 19.20 -22.18 -22.83
N ARG A 104 18.90 -22.73 -21.64
CA ARG A 104 18.09 -23.94 -21.45
C ARG A 104 16.63 -23.65 -21.05
N HIS A 105 16.31 -22.38 -20.77
CA HIS A 105 15.02 -21.93 -20.25
C HIS A 105 14.40 -20.83 -21.12
N TRP A 106 15.10 -20.36 -22.16
CA TRP A 106 14.60 -19.40 -23.12
C TRP A 106 14.08 -20.07 -24.40
N SER A 107 12.89 -19.66 -24.85
CA SER A 107 12.39 -19.95 -26.20
C SER A 107 12.12 -18.63 -26.91
N ALA A 108 12.59 -18.51 -28.15
CA ALA A 108 12.35 -17.34 -29.00
C ALA A 108 11.13 -17.53 -29.93
N ARG A 109 10.20 -18.43 -29.60
CA ARG A 109 9.01 -18.70 -30.42
C ARG A 109 7.86 -17.76 -30.03
N PRO A 110 7.13 -17.18 -31.01
CA PRO A 110 5.96 -16.34 -30.73
C PRO A 110 4.73 -17.11 -30.21
N GLU A 111 4.84 -18.43 -30.01
CA GLU A 111 3.81 -19.28 -29.38
C GLU A 111 4.05 -19.43 -27.86
N ASP A 112 5.25 -19.09 -27.36
CA ASP A 112 5.69 -19.31 -25.97
C ASP A 112 5.53 -18.06 -25.06
N HIS A 113 4.83 -17.02 -25.52
CA HIS A 113 4.62 -15.73 -24.81
C HIS A 113 4.08 -15.86 -23.37
N ASP A 114 3.40 -16.96 -23.04
CA ASP A 114 2.95 -17.28 -21.68
C ASP A 114 4.11 -17.30 -20.67
N TRP A 115 5.32 -17.71 -21.09
CA TRP A 115 6.47 -17.99 -20.21
C TRP A 115 7.82 -17.43 -20.70
N SER A 116 7.94 -17.01 -21.96
CA SER A 116 9.08 -16.22 -22.47
C SER A 116 8.62 -14.81 -22.86
N ILE A 117 9.05 -13.79 -22.11
CA ILE A 117 8.68 -12.38 -22.34
C ILE A 117 9.93 -11.58 -22.74
N THR A 118 9.81 -10.73 -23.77
CA THR A 118 10.85 -9.77 -24.16
C THR A 118 10.36 -8.35 -23.93
N VAL A 119 11.15 -7.51 -23.27
CA VAL A 119 10.81 -6.10 -23.00
C VAL A 119 11.95 -5.19 -23.47
N PRO A 120 11.69 -4.12 -24.26
CA PRO A 120 12.74 -3.19 -24.65
C PRO A 120 13.22 -2.33 -23.46
N ILE A 121 14.52 -2.09 -23.40
CA ILE A 121 15.15 -1.10 -22.51
C ILE A 121 15.58 0.11 -23.34
N PHE A 122 15.26 1.30 -22.87
CA PHE A 122 15.54 2.54 -23.58
C PHE A 122 16.72 3.30 -22.96
N ARG A 123 17.35 4.16 -23.77
CA ARG A 123 18.36 5.12 -23.33
C ARG A 123 18.21 6.41 -24.12
N PHE A 124 18.00 7.54 -23.46
CA PHE A 124 17.74 8.84 -24.09
C PHE A 124 16.65 8.80 -25.20
N GLY A 125 15.57 8.04 -24.97
CA GLY A 125 14.47 7.90 -25.93
C GLY A 125 14.77 7.03 -27.17
N GLN A 126 15.89 6.30 -27.20
CA GLN A 126 16.19 5.29 -28.22
C GLN A 126 16.18 3.88 -27.61
N PRO A 127 15.77 2.84 -28.35
CA PRO A 127 15.90 1.46 -27.88
C PRO A 127 17.40 1.12 -27.81
N TRP A 128 17.86 0.80 -26.60
CA TRP A 128 19.27 0.49 -26.33
C TRP A 128 19.53 -1.00 -26.21
N GLY A 129 18.52 -1.77 -25.78
CA GLY A 129 18.60 -3.22 -25.73
C GLY A 129 17.24 -3.87 -25.51
N SER A 130 17.22 -5.19 -25.36
CA SER A 130 16.04 -5.95 -24.94
C SER A 130 16.37 -6.90 -23.78
N LEU A 131 15.49 -6.90 -22.79
CA LEU A 131 15.51 -7.78 -21.64
C LEU A 131 14.65 -9.01 -21.95
N GLN A 132 15.25 -10.19 -21.87
CA GLN A 132 14.63 -11.48 -22.17
C GLN A 132 14.42 -12.23 -20.86
N LEU A 133 13.17 -12.49 -20.48
CA LEU A 133 12.78 -13.08 -19.20
C LEU A 133 12.11 -14.44 -19.42
N ALA A 134 12.67 -15.48 -18.81
CA ALA A 134 12.11 -16.82 -18.83
C ALA A 134 11.49 -17.17 -17.47
N PHE A 135 10.19 -17.39 -17.47
CA PHE A 135 9.40 -17.80 -16.31
C PHE A 135 9.24 -19.33 -16.25
N THR A 136 8.64 -19.82 -15.17
CA THR A 136 8.12 -21.17 -15.04
C THR A 136 6.94 -21.43 -15.97
N GLU A 137 6.81 -22.67 -16.45
CA GLU A 137 5.68 -23.07 -17.29
C GLU A 137 4.36 -22.93 -16.53
N THR A 138 3.38 -22.24 -17.13
CA THR A 138 2.10 -21.87 -16.52
C THR A 138 1.36 -23.07 -15.90
N GLU A 139 1.38 -24.24 -16.54
CA GLU A 139 0.74 -25.46 -16.03
C GLU A 139 1.44 -26.04 -14.79
N THR A 140 2.75 -25.81 -14.62
CA THR A 140 3.52 -26.32 -13.49
C THR A 140 3.29 -25.52 -12.21
N GLU A 141 3.11 -24.19 -12.30
CA GLU A 141 2.76 -23.36 -11.13
C GLU A 141 1.29 -23.51 -10.73
N LEU A 142 0.36 -23.59 -11.68
CA LEU A 142 -1.08 -23.66 -11.38
C LEU A 142 -1.56 -25.08 -11.03
N GLY A 143 -0.88 -26.14 -11.48
CA GLY A 143 -1.23 -27.52 -11.15
C GLY A 143 -2.70 -27.84 -11.46
N MET A 144 -3.47 -28.26 -10.45
CA MET A 144 -4.92 -28.53 -10.61
C MET A 144 -5.75 -27.29 -10.96
N ALA A 145 -5.28 -26.08 -10.65
CA ALA A 145 -5.96 -24.82 -11.01
C ALA A 145 -5.80 -24.46 -12.50
N SER A 146 -4.88 -25.11 -13.25
CA SER A 146 -4.73 -24.92 -14.69
C SER A 146 -6.00 -25.32 -15.47
N TYR A 147 -6.79 -26.25 -14.94
CA TYR A 147 -8.06 -26.68 -15.52
C TYR A 147 -9.23 -25.72 -15.23
N GLY A 148 -9.02 -24.67 -14.43
CA GLY A 148 -10.04 -23.69 -14.06
C GLY A 148 -11.38 -24.31 -13.65
N VAL A 149 -12.47 -23.79 -14.21
CA VAL A 149 -13.84 -24.24 -13.91
C VAL A 149 -14.10 -25.70 -14.35
N TRP A 150 -13.37 -26.25 -15.32
CA TRP A 150 -13.47 -27.68 -15.66
C TRP A 150 -12.89 -28.58 -14.57
N GLY A 151 -11.81 -28.15 -13.91
CA GLY A 151 -11.27 -28.82 -12.73
C GLY A 151 -12.25 -28.80 -11.55
N LEU A 152 -12.86 -27.63 -11.30
CA LEU A 152 -13.92 -27.49 -10.29
C LEU A 152 -15.12 -28.41 -10.56
N LEU A 153 -15.63 -28.42 -11.79
CA LEU A 153 -16.77 -29.27 -12.19
C LEU A 153 -16.45 -30.77 -12.08
N ALA A 154 -15.24 -31.19 -12.45
CA ALA A 154 -14.80 -32.58 -12.35
C ALA A 154 -14.80 -33.11 -10.90
N PHE A 155 -14.56 -32.24 -9.92
CA PHE A 155 -14.65 -32.57 -8.49
C PHE A 155 -16.07 -32.40 -7.93
N LEU A 156 -16.75 -31.31 -8.28
CA LEU A 156 -18.07 -30.94 -7.77
C LEU A 156 -19.17 -31.94 -8.18
N ILE A 157 -19.24 -32.29 -9.47
CA ILE A 157 -20.30 -33.14 -10.03
C ILE A 157 -20.41 -34.52 -9.32
N PRO A 158 -19.35 -35.34 -9.16
CA PRO A 158 -19.47 -36.63 -8.49
C PRO A 158 -19.82 -36.50 -7.00
N ILE A 159 -19.25 -35.52 -6.30
CA ILE A 159 -19.50 -35.30 -4.87
C ILE A 159 -20.95 -34.87 -4.62
N CYS A 160 -21.44 -33.88 -5.38
CA CYS A 160 -22.83 -33.44 -5.28
C CYS A 160 -23.82 -34.55 -5.65
N LEU A 161 -23.53 -35.36 -6.68
CA LEU A 161 -24.40 -36.48 -7.06
C LEU A 161 -24.50 -37.54 -5.93
N ILE A 162 -23.40 -37.82 -5.22
CA ILE A 162 -23.39 -38.70 -4.04
C ILE A 162 -24.17 -38.05 -2.88
N GLN A 163 -23.88 -36.79 -2.55
CA GLN A 163 -24.54 -36.06 -1.47
C GLN A 163 -26.06 -35.98 -1.68
N TYR A 164 -26.53 -35.60 -2.87
CA TYR A 164 -27.95 -35.54 -3.19
C TYR A 164 -28.61 -36.92 -3.23
N ALA A 165 -27.91 -37.97 -3.69
CA ALA A 165 -28.45 -39.33 -3.63
C ALA A 165 -28.67 -39.80 -2.19
N LEU A 166 -27.71 -39.55 -1.28
CA LEU A 166 -27.81 -39.85 0.14
C LEU A 166 -28.89 -39.00 0.84
N LEU A 167 -28.97 -37.71 0.54
CA LEU A 167 -29.97 -36.80 1.08
C LEU A 167 -31.40 -37.23 0.71
N ILE A 168 -31.62 -37.66 -0.55
CA ILE A 168 -32.92 -38.18 -1.00
C ILE A 168 -33.22 -39.55 -0.35
N GLU A 169 -32.21 -40.39 -0.11
CA GLU A 169 -32.37 -41.67 0.61
C GLU A 169 -32.68 -41.47 2.11
N LEU A 170 -32.23 -40.37 2.72
CA LEU A 170 -32.58 -39.95 4.08
C LEU A 170 -34.00 -39.34 4.16
N ILE A 171 -34.38 -38.51 3.20
CA ILE A 171 -35.67 -37.78 3.18
C ILE A 171 -36.84 -38.68 2.73
N LEU A 172 -36.59 -39.68 1.89
CA LEU A 172 -37.63 -40.54 1.31
C LEU A 172 -37.60 -41.94 1.96
N PRO A 173 -38.23 -42.14 3.14
CA PRO A 173 -38.23 -43.43 3.82
C PRO A 173 -38.86 -44.53 2.93
N PRO A 174 -38.42 -45.80 3.08
CA PRO A 174 -38.93 -46.89 2.27
C PRO A 174 -40.46 -47.03 2.45
N PRO A 175 -41.20 -47.35 1.37
CA PRO A 175 -42.65 -47.44 1.43
C PRO A 175 -43.06 -48.50 2.46
N LYS A 176 -43.83 -48.07 3.46
CA LYS A 176 -44.44 -48.98 4.44
C LYS A 176 -45.27 -50.02 3.67
N SER A 177 -45.07 -51.31 3.98
CA SER A 177 -45.88 -52.40 3.44
C SER A 177 -47.38 -52.09 3.60
N PRO A 178 -48.23 -52.47 2.64
CA PRO A 178 -49.66 -52.16 2.69
C PRO A 178 -50.26 -52.67 4.00
N ALA A 179 -50.91 -51.77 4.74
CA ALA A 179 -51.46 -52.06 6.05
C ALA A 179 -52.53 -53.15 5.97
N GLU A 180 -52.56 -54.01 7.00
CA GLU A 180 -53.54 -55.07 7.12
C GLU A 180 -54.95 -54.51 7.44
N ASN A 181 -55.97 -55.30 7.15
CA ASN A 181 -57.36 -54.85 7.01
C ASN A 181 -58.12 -54.70 8.33
N GLN A 182 -59.24 -53.95 8.26
CA GLN A 182 -60.41 -53.95 9.17
C GLN A 182 -60.25 -53.29 10.57
N PRO A 183 -61.38 -52.86 11.20
CA PRO A 183 -62.55 -52.23 10.58
C PRO A 183 -63.13 -51.02 11.37
N VAL A 184 -64.15 -50.41 10.77
CA VAL A 184 -65.07 -49.43 11.35
C VAL A 184 -65.58 -49.81 12.75
N SER A 185 -65.65 -48.83 13.64
CA SER A 185 -66.74 -48.71 14.61
C SER A 185 -67.25 -47.26 14.60
N SER A 186 -68.54 -47.08 14.83
CA SER A 186 -69.23 -45.79 14.80
C SER A 186 -70.36 -45.80 15.80
N ASP A 187 -70.36 -44.89 16.78
CA ASP A 187 -71.60 -44.42 17.38
C ASP A 187 -71.44 -43.12 18.18
N HIS A 188 -72.61 -42.54 18.49
CA HIS A 188 -72.99 -41.41 19.36
C HIS A 188 -71.98 -40.97 20.45
N ASP A 189 -71.70 -39.69 20.72
CA ASP A 189 -72.52 -38.48 20.98
C ASP A 189 -72.64 -38.17 22.51
N ASP A 190 -73.00 -36.92 22.82
CA ASP A 190 -73.40 -36.34 24.12
C ASP A 190 -72.37 -35.95 25.23
N THR A 191 -72.12 -34.64 25.29
CA THR A 191 -72.09 -33.71 26.45
C THR A 191 -71.45 -33.99 27.84
N VAL A 192 -70.46 -33.13 28.17
CA VAL A 192 -70.38 -32.25 29.37
C VAL A 192 -70.49 -32.86 30.80
N ARG A 193 -69.38 -32.90 31.58
CA ARG A 193 -69.01 -31.96 32.69
C ARG A 193 -67.97 -32.51 33.73
N MET A 194 -67.31 -31.57 34.42
CA MET A 194 -66.66 -31.65 35.76
C MET A 194 -65.22 -32.20 35.93
N GLN A 195 -64.40 -31.33 36.53
CA GLN A 195 -63.14 -31.52 37.28
C GLN A 195 -63.47 -31.87 38.77
N PRO A 196 -62.51 -32.08 39.73
CA PRO A 196 -61.08 -31.71 39.75
C PRO A 196 -60.12 -32.81 40.31
N GLN A 197 -58.92 -32.38 40.77
CA GLN A 197 -57.94 -33.05 41.64
C GLN A 197 -56.98 -34.06 40.98
N ASP A 198 -55.69 -34.14 41.35
CA ASP A 198 -54.86 -33.24 42.19
C ASP A 198 -53.34 -33.46 41.97
N THR A 199 -52.49 -32.66 42.65
CA THR A 199 -51.02 -32.82 42.84
C THR A 199 -50.15 -32.34 41.64
N THR A 200 -49.51 -31.15 41.64
CA THR A 200 -48.22 -30.73 42.31
C THR A 200 -46.98 -31.59 41.98
N VAL A 201 -45.73 -31.07 41.90
CA VAL A 201 -45.12 -29.84 42.46
C VAL A 201 -43.86 -29.39 41.66
N VAL A 202 -43.52 -28.08 41.61
CA VAL A 202 -42.12 -27.60 41.87
C VAL A 202 -41.22 -27.07 40.70
N VAL A 203 -41.41 -25.80 40.27
CA VAL A 203 -40.42 -24.66 40.18
C VAL A 203 -38.91 -24.98 40.34
N SER A 204 -37.99 -24.48 39.50
CA SER A 204 -37.34 -23.12 39.58
C SER A 204 -36.50 -22.88 38.29
N ALA A 205 -36.53 -21.77 37.55
CA ALA A 205 -36.47 -20.31 37.82
C ALA A 205 -35.03 -19.72 37.82
N ALA A 206 -34.91 -18.42 37.49
CA ALA A 206 -33.66 -17.72 37.11
C ALA A 206 -33.26 -16.62 38.13
N GLU A 207 -32.50 -15.60 37.67
CA GLU A 207 -32.06 -14.38 38.40
C GLU A 207 -30.89 -14.58 39.42
N SER A 208 -30.02 -13.59 39.74
CA SER A 208 -29.90 -12.19 39.26
C SER A 208 -28.50 -11.53 39.46
N ALA A 209 -28.22 -10.53 38.60
CA ALA A 209 -27.63 -9.19 38.84
C ALA A 209 -26.23 -8.89 39.49
N SER A 210 -25.43 -8.11 38.71
CA SER A 210 -24.79 -6.79 39.01
C SER A 210 -23.78 -6.55 40.17
N ILE A 211 -22.64 -5.89 39.85
CA ILE A 211 -22.16 -4.59 40.43
C ILE A 211 -20.81 -4.17 39.77
N ALA A 212 -20.42 -2.88 39.82
CA ALA A 212 -19.24 -2.29 39.16
C ALA A 212 -18.25 -1.58 40.14
N ALA A 213 -17.03 -1.24 39.67
CA ALA A 213 -16.03 -0.41 40.37
C ALA A 213 -15.02 0.28 39.40
N THR A 214 -14.35 1.36 39.82
CA THR A 214 -13.51 2.23 38.96
C THR A 214 -12.30 2.84 39.69
N ALA A 215 -11.09 2.81 39.08
CA ALA A 215 -9.91 3.70 39.28
C ALA A 215 -8.91 3.46 38.10
N LEU A 216 -8.07 4.35 37.55
CA LEU A 216 -7.61 5.76 37.77
C LEU A 216 -6.31 6.03 38.59
N CYS A 217 -5.56 7.02 38.06
CA CYS A 217 -4.52 7.90 38.63
C CYS A 217 -3.04 7.46 38.76
N ASP A 218 -2.24 7.91 37.77
CA ASP A 218 -1.08 8.85 37.84
C ASP A 218 0.23 8.51 38.60
N GLY A 219 1.39 8.93 38.04
CA GLY A 219 2.69 8.87 38.74
C GLY A 219 3.99 9.06 37.91
N ASP A 220 4.19 10.24 37.33
CA ASP A 220 5.41 10.74 36.64
C ASP A 220 6.81 10.36 37.20
N SER A 221 7.80 10.12 36.32
CA SER A 221 9.20 10.61 36.48
C SER A 221 10.08 10.38 35.22
N ALA A 222 10.85 11.39 34.82
CA ALA A 222 11.76 11.34 33.66
C ALA A 222 13.03 10.48 33.87
N THR A 223 13.69 10.08 32.77
CA THR A 223 15.02 9.43 32.79
C THR A 223 15.87 9.87 31.59
N THR A 224 17.02 10.51 31.86
CA THR A 224 17.99 10.96 30.85
C THR A 224 19.19 10.00 30.77
N PRO A 225 19.54 9.52 29.57
CA PRO A 225 20.89 9.09 29.18
C PRO A 225 21.44 9.95 28.01
N PRO A 226 22.74 9.88 27.64
CA PRO A 226 23.51 11.13 27.63
C PRO A 226 24.31 11.47 26.36
N GLY A 227 24.31 12.76 26.03
CA GLY A 227 25.53 13.54 25.70
C GLY A 227 26.15 13.38 24.31
N HIS A 228 26.21 14.49 23.57
CA HIS A 228 27.28 14.78 22.61
C HIS A 228 27.85 16.18 22.91
N ALA A 229 29.10 16.42 22.49
CA ALA A 229 29.92 17.47 23.08
C ALA A 229 30.02 18.74 22.21
N ASP A 230 29.53 19.86 22.75
CA ASP A 230 30.36 21.08 22.86
C ASP A 230 29.86 21.99 23.99
N GLY A 231 30.76 22.78 24.58
CA GLY A 231 30.59 23.37 25.92
C GLY A 231 29.66 24.59 26.08
N LEU A 232 28.61 24.73 25.27
CA LEU A 232 27.66 25.86 25.33
C LEU A 232 26.22 25.37 25.48
N PRO A 233 25.35 26.05 26.25
CA PRO A 233 23.99 25.60 26.47
C PRO A 233 23.15 25.61 25.19
N PRO A 234 22.20 24.67 25.03
CA PRO A 234 21.25 24.69 23.93
C PRO A 234 20.39 25.96 23.97
N ILE A 235 20.00 26.44 22.79
CA ILE A 235 19.10 27.57 22.61
C ILE A 235 17.72 26.99 22.29
N HIS A 236 16.73 27.33 23.11
CA HIS A 236 15.33 27.01 22.89
C HIS A 236 14.59 28.29 22.46
N THR A 237 13.46 28.16 21.76
CA THR A 237 12.59 29.32 21.50
C THR A 237 11.93 29.79 22.79
N THR A 238 11.65 31.09 22.87
CA THR A 238 10.86 31.71 23.95
C THR A 238 9.34 31.67 23.68
N LEU A 239 8.90 31.14 22.53
CA LEU A 239 7.47 30.94 22.23
C LEU A 239 6.91 29.70 22.94
N PRO A 240 5.61 29.68 23.30
CA PRO A 240 4.91 28.46 23.68
C PRO A 240 4.98 27.42 22.55
N ILE A 241 5.67 26.30 22.79
CA ILE A 241 5.78 25.19 21.84
C ILE A 241 4.64 24.17 21.97
N ASP A 242 3.83 24.30 23.01
CA ASP A 242 2.61 23.51 23.26
C ASP A 242 1.44 23.92 22.33
N ASP A 243 1.56 25.07 21.65
CA ASP A 243 0.62 25.56 20.66
C ASP A 243 1.06 25.14 19.25
N GLU A 244 0.20 24.41 18.54
CA GLU A 244 0.50 23.81 17.24
C GLU A 244 0.79 24.86 16.14
N GLU A 245 0.13 26.02 16.17
CA GLU A 245 0.35 27.09 15.20
C GLU A 245 1.72 27.75 15.46
N MET A 246 2.04 28.03 16.72
CA MET A 246 3.35 28.58 17.11
C MET A 246 4.50 27.59 16.86
N ARG A 247 4.28 26.30 17.15
CA ARG A 247 5.22 25.21 16.84
C ARG A 247 5.50 25.12 15.33
N GLY A 248 4.46 25.18 14.50
CA GLY A 248 4.58 25.23 13.03
C GLY A 248 5.35 26.45 12.52
N ILE A 249 5.14 27.63 13.12
CA ILE A 249 5.88 28.86 12.80
C ILE A 249 7.38 28.71 13.15
N VAL A 250 7.70 28.12 14.31
CA VAL A 250 9.09 27.87 14.74
C VAL A 250 9.80 26.90 13.78
N VAL A 251 9.15 25.80 13.40
CA VAL A 251 9.70 24.84 12.43
C VAL A 251 9.91 25.50 11.07
N ASN A 252 8.91 26.18 10.51
CA ASN A 252 9.03 26.84 9.20
C ASN A 252 10.15 27.89 9.16
N PHE A 253 10.39 28.60 10.27
CA PHE A 253 11.51 29.53 10.39
C PHE A 253 12.86 28.79 10.40
N VAL A 254 12.99 27.71 11.17
CA VAL A 254 14.21 26.91 11.30
C VAL A 254 14.59 26.26 9.96
N ASP A 255 13.65 25.62 9.25
CA ASP A 255 13.90 24.97 7.96
C ASP A 255 14.37 25.98 6.90
N ARG A 256 13.78 27.19 6.92
CA ARG A 256 14.12 28.26 5.98
C ARG A 256 15.35 29.05 6.39
N LEU A 257 15.88 28.86 7.60
CA LEU A 257 17.03 29.60 8.09
C LEU A 257 18.32 29.11 7.41
N ASP A 258 18.52 27.80 7.30
CA ASP A 258 19.79 27.25 6.78
C ASP A 258 20.07 27.65 5.33
N GLY A 259 19.10 27.45 4.42
CA GLY A 259 19.22 27.89 3.03
C GLY A 259 19.42 29.40 2.86
N ARG A 260 18.97 30.21 3.83
CA ARG A 260 19.23 31.66 3.84
C ARG A 260 20.59 32.01 4.43
N LEU A 261 21.11 31.27 5.40
CA LEU A 261 22.49 31.41 5.87
C LEU A 261 23.50 30.99 4.79
N ASP A 262 23.16 30.04 3.91
CA ASP A 262 23.94 29.74 2.71
C ASP A 262 23.82 30.84 1.65
N GLY A 263 22.61 31.36 1.41
CA GLY A 263 22.39 32.56 0.58
C GLY A 263 23.20 33.78 1.03
N MET A 264 23.32 34.02 2.35
CA MET A 264 24.22 35.06 2.91
C MET A 264 25.70 34.77 2.62
N GLN A 265 26.13 33.50 2.68
CA GLN A 265 27.52 33.13 2.38
C GLN A 265 27.83 33.24 0.87
N ASP A 266 26.86 32.98 -0.01
CA ASP A 266 26.98 33.22 -1.44
C ASP A 266 27.01 34.72 -1.77
N ALA A 267 26.12 35.51 -1.15
CA ALA A 267 26.14 36.98 -1.28
C ALA A 267 27.49 37.57 -0.84
N LEU A 268 28.08 37.09 0.27
CA LEU A 268 29.44 37.48 0.70
C LEU A 268 30.52 37.06 -0.31
N ARG A 269 30.47 35.84 -0.84
CA ARG A 269 31.42 35.35 -1.87
C ARG A 269 31.34 36.17 -3.17
N GLN A 270 30.18 36.72 -3.50
CA GLN A 270 29.92 37.50 -4.70
C GLN A 270 30.01 39.02 -4.48
N ALA A 271 30.32 39.47 -3.24
CA ALA A 271 30.27 40.87 -2.80
C ALA A 271 28.91 41.57 -3.02
N ASP A 272 27.80 40.82 -3.04
CA ASP A 272 26.45 41.39 -3.04
C ASP A 272 26.01 41.77 -1.63
N PHE A 273 26.59 42.86 -1.14
CA PHE A 273 26.25 43.48 0.13
C PHE A 273 24.77 43.94 0.19
N ARG A 274 24.12 44.18 -0.95
CA ARG A 274 22.71 44.60 -0.99
C ARG A 274 21.79 43.44 -0.61
N THR A 275 22.02 42.26 -1.19
CA THR A 275 21.30 41.03 -0.82
C THR A 275 21.65 40.64 0.62
N LEU A 276 22.94 40.62 0.98
CA LEU A 276 23.39 40.31 2.35
C LEU A 276 22.69 41.17 3.42
N ARG A 277 22.56 42.48 3.20
CA ARG A 277 21.85 43.39 4.11
C ARG A 277 20.35 43.08 4.20
N SER A 278 19.73 42.70 3.08
CA SER A 278 18.31 42.30 3.05
C SER A 278 18.07 41.01 3.85
N GLU A 279 18.97 40.04 3.72
CA GLU A 279 18.94 38.78 4.46
C GLU A 279 19.16 39.00 5.96
N ALA A 280 20.15 39.81 6.33
CA ALA A 280 20.42 40.18 7.72
C ALA A 280 19.24 40.94 8.36
N HIS A 281 18.63 41.88 7.63
CA HIS A 281 17.43 42.60 8.08
C HIS A 281 16.25 41.65 8.33
N TRP A 282 16.04 40.66 7.46
CA TRP A 282 15.03 39.63 7.68
C TRP A 282 15.33 38.80 8.92
N LEU A 283 16.56 38.30 9.09
CA LEU A 283 16.95 37.46 10.23
C LEU A 283 16.72 38.17 11.56
N LYS A 284 17.12 39.45 11.63
CA LYS A 284 16.91 40.35 12.76
C LYS A 284 15.44 40.48 13.16
N GLY A 285 14.55 40.66 12.17
CA GLY A 285 13.11 40.78 12.39
C GLY A 285 12.45 39.45 12.75
N SER A 286 12.64 38.43 11.91
CA SER A 286 11.96 37.14 12.06
C SER A 286 12.48 36.29 13.22
N GLY A 287 13.80 36.27 13.48
CA GLY A 287 14.36 35.58 14.64
C GLY A 287 13.81 36.13 15.96
N GLY A 288 13.68 37.46 16.06
CA GLY A 288 13.05 38.11 17.21
C GLY A 288 11.58 37.72 17.40
N THR A 289 10.77 37.69 16.33
CA THR A 289 9.36 37.28 16.42
C THR A 289 9.15 35.79 16.69
N VAL A 290 10.11 34.94 16.34
CA VAL A 290 10.05 33.47 16.53
C VAL A 290 10.69 33.04 17.87
N GLY A 291 11.01 34.01 18.75
CA GLY A 291 11.52 33.74 20.10
C GLY A 291 13.00 33.36 20.17
N PHE A 292 13.78 33.60 19.11
CA PHE A 292 15.23 33.42 19.03
C PHE A 292 15.95 34.78 19.07
N SER A 293 15.87 35.45 20.23
CA SER A 293 16.48 36.78 20.46
C SER A 293 17.98 36.84 20.20
N ASP A 294 18.68 35.72 20.37
CA ASP A 294 20.13 35.59 20.19
C ASP A 294 20.58 35.96 18.76
N PHE A 295 19.69 35.89 17.76
CA PHE A 295 19.98 36.37 16.40
C PHE A 295 19.88 37.89 16.25
N THR A 296 19.12 38.61 17.08
CA THR A 296 18.74 40.01 16.81
C THR A 296 19.95 40.95 16.79
N ASP A 297 20.91 40.78 17.69
CA ASP A 297 22.12 41.61 17.72
C ASP A 297 23.17 41.23 16.67
N PRO A 298 23.55 39.96 16.48
CA PRO A 298 24.42 39.55 15.37
C PRO A 298 23.84 39.90 14.00
N ALA A 299 22.52 39.76 13.78
CA ALA A 299 21.90 40.14 12.52
C ALA A 299 21.84 41.67 12.32
N ARG A 300 21.67 42.46 13.38
CA ARG A 300 21.86 43.92 13.36
C ARG A 300 23.31 44.31 12.99
N GLU A 301 24.29 43.54 13.44
CA GLU A 301 25.70 43.83 13.17
C GLU A 301 26.11 43.38 11.77
N LEU A 302 25.56 42.27 11.26
CA LEU A 302 25.68 41.87 9.86
C LEU A 302 25.00 42.88 8.91
N GLU A 303 23.83 43.42 9.28
CA GLU A 303 23.14 44.48 8.54
C GLU A 303 23.99 45.76 8.43
N ASN A 304 24.73 46.11 9.49
CA ASN A 304 25.68 47.22 9.48
C ASN A 304 26.95 46.90 8.69
N ALA A 305 27.60 45.76 8.91
CA ALA A 305 28.81 45.37 8.19
C ALA A 305 28.57 45.24 6.67
N ALA A 306 27.38 44.77 6.27
CA ALA A 306 26.95 44.79 4.87
C ALA A 306 26.68 46.21 4.34
N LYS A 307 26.17 47.12 5.17
CA LYS A 307 25.95 48.53 4.78
C LYS A 307 27.26 49.31 4.60
N ASP A 308 28.28 48.96 5.39
CA ASP A 308 29.61 49.59 5.37
C ASP A 308 30.63 48.82 4.50
N GLU A 309 30.17 47.81 3.75
CA GLU A 309 30.91 46.96 2.79
C GLU A 309 32.14 46.20 3.37
N ASP A 310 32.17 45.93 4.68
CA ASP A 310 33.25 45.16 5.32
C ASP A 310 33.01 43.65 5.22
N SER A 311 33.56 43.03 4.16
CA SER A 311 33.51 41.58 3.94
C SER A 311 34.13 40.73 5.06
N ARG A 312 35.06 41.26 5.87
CA ARG A 312 35.72 40.49 6.93
C ARG A 312 34.84 40.45 8.17
N LEU A 313 34.42 41.63 8.64
CA LEU A 313 33.52 41.76 9.77
C LEU A 313 32.21 41.01 9.51
N ALA A 314 31.65 41.13 8.30
CA ALA A 314 30.44 40.41 7.92
C ALA A 314 30.64 38.87 7.85
N LEU A 315 31.82 38.37 7.48
CA LEU A 315 32.10 36.94 7.47
C LEU A 315 32.23 36.37 8.90
N ASP A 316 32.90 37.09 9.79
CA ASP A 316 33.07 36.70 11.19
C ASP A 316 31.71 36.68 11.92
N ILE A 317 30.87 37.68 11.69
CA ILE A 317 29.49 37.74 12.23
C ILE A 317 28.62 36.62 11.65
N LEU A 318 28.75 36.28 10.35
CA LEU A 318 28.00 35.16 9.77
C LEU A 318 28.43 33.81 10.37
N GLN A 319 29.70 33.63 10.75
CA GLN A 319 30.17 32.46 11.50
C GLN A 319 29.56 32.42 12.92
N GLN A 320 29.48 33.56 13.61
CA GLN A 320 28.79 33.66 14.90
C GLN A 320 27.30 33.30 14.79
N ILE A 321 26.61 33.79 13.75
CA ILE A 321 25.21 33.44 13.46
C ILE A 321 25.06 31.93 13.20
N ARG A 322 25.99 31.30 12.46
CA ARG A 322 25.99 29.85 12.26
C ARG A 322 26.22 29.06 13.55
N SER A 323 27.07 29.55 14.46
CA SER A 323 27.27 28.96 15.80
C SER A 323 26.03 29.07 16.69
N ILE A 324 25.23 30.13 16.53
CA ILE A 324 23.91 30.26 17.17
C ILE A 324 22.93 29.25 16.55
N ARG A 325 22.87 29.17 15.21
CA ARG A 325 22.02 28.20 14.49
C ARG A 325 22.30 26.75 14.87
N SER A 326 23.56 26.36 15.01
CA SER A 326 23.96 25.00 15.40
C SER A 326 23.71 24.68 16.89
N ARG A 327 23.37 25.68 17.71
CA ARG A 327 22.95 25.52 19.11
C ARG A 327 21.44 25.54 19.30
N ILE A 328 20.65 25.85 18.26
CA ILE A 328 19.20 25.84 18.34
C ILE A 328 18.70 24.40 18.32
N VAL A 329 18.08 24.00 19.43
CA VAL A 329 17.28 22.78 19.51
C VAL A 329 15.93 23.10 18.86
N SER A 330 15.69 22.53 17.67
CA SER A 330 14.35 22.54 17.07
C SER A 330 13.36 21.88 18.04
N PRO A 331 12.10 22.34 18.15
CA PRO A 331 11.09 21.65 18.97
C PRO A 331 10.78 20.22 18.48
N VAL A 332 11.30 19.81 17.32
CA VAL A 332 11.26 18.41 16.82
C VAL A 332 12.45 17.58 17.31
N ALA A 333 13.57 18.22 17.69
CA ALA A 333 14.86 17.57 17.96
C ALA A 333 14.99 16.92 19.36
N THR A 334 13.87 16.64 20.03
CA THR A 334 13.80 15.72 21.18
C THR A 334 12.88 14.52 20.94
N ASP A 335 12.29 14.38 19.75
CA ASP A 335 11.41 13.27 19.38
C ASP A 335 11.81 12.62 18.04
N ASP A 336 13.01 12.02 18.01
CA ASP A 336 13.34 10.88 17.13
C ASP A 336 12.52 9.61 17.55
N ALA A 337 11.21 9.78 17.70
CA ALA A 337 10.24 8.75 18.10
C ALA A 337 8.77 9.13 17.79
N ALA A 338 8.41 10.42 17.80
CA ALA A 338 7.03 10.88 17.62
C ALA A 338 6.75 11.45 16.22
N VAL A 339 6.98 10.65 15.19
CA VAL A 339 6.29 10.83 13.90
C VAL A 339 4.78 10.83 14.18
N ASP A 340 4.02 11.71 13.53
CA ASP A 340 2.56 11.59 13.47
C ASP A 340 2.18 10.33 12.66
N GLN A 341 2.21 9.19 13.35
CA GLN A 341 1.87 7.88 12.80
C GLN A 341 0.36 7.64 12.78
N THR A 342 -0.48 8.69 12.94
CA THR A 342 -1.93 8.51 12.83
C THR A 342 -2.25 7.92 11.44
N PRO A 343 -2.85 6.72 11.38
CA PRO A 343 -3.07 6.04 10.12
C PRO A 343 -4.06 6.84 9.27
N ILE A 344 -3.74 7.02 8.00
CA ILE A 344 -4.61 7.71 7.05
C ILE A 344 -5.58 6.66 6.51
N GLU A 345 -6.76 6.65 7.11
CA GLU A 345 -7.89 5.82 6.68
C GLU A 345 -8.44 6.33 5.33
N CYS A 346 -8.97 5.40 4.52
CA CYS A 346 -9.64 5.75 3.28
C CYS A 346 -11.02 6.37 3.59
N THR A 347 -11.40 7.44 2.87
CA THR A 347 -12.72 8.08 3.02
C THR A 347 -13.84 7.39 2.24
N LEU A 348 -13.55 6.29 1.53
CA LEU A 348 -14.55 5.46 0.82
C LEU A 348 -15.10 4.35 1.73
N PRO A 349 -16.36 3.89 1.51
CA PRO A 349 -16.91 2.74 2.21
C PRO A 349 -16.20 1.44 1.79
N LEU A 350 -15.30 0.94 2.63
CA LEU A 350 -14.52 -0.29 2.43
C LEU A 350 -15.30 -1.58 2.73
N ASP A 351 -16.58 -1.46 3.12
CA ASP A 351 -17.55 -2.55 3.23
C ASP A 351 -18.16 -2.97 1.89
N ASP A 352 -17.87 -2.22 0.82
CA ASP A 352 -18.18 -2.56 -0.57
C ASP A 352 -16.95 -3.16 -1.28
N GLU A 353 -17.11 -4.32 -1.91
CA GLU A 353 -16.02 -5.03 -2.59
C GLU A 353 -15.49 -4.25 -3.81
N ASP A 354 -16.33 -3.46 -4.51
CA ASP A 354 -15.91 -2.66 -5.67
C ASP A 354 -14.97 -1.52 -5.23
N TYR A 355 -15.29 -0.82 -4.12
CA TYR A 355 -14.39 0.23 -3.59
C TYR A 355 -13.13 -0.37 -2.97
N LEU A 356 -13.22 -1.57 -2.39
CA LEU A 356 -12.06 -2.27 -1.84
C LEU A 356 -11.03 -2.63 -2.93
N GLU A 357 -11.47 -3.18 -4.08
CA GLU A 357 -10.58 -3.48 -5.22
C GLU A 357 -9.90 -2.19 -5.73
N ILE A 358 -10.68 -1.12 -5.93
CA ILE A 358 -10.18 0.18 -6.41
C ILE A 358 -9.10 0.78 -5.47
N VAL A 359 -9.31 0.68 -4.15
CA VAL A 359 -8.35 1.20 -3.15
C VAL A 359 -7.07 0.35 -3.14
N VAL A 360 -7.18 -0.97 -3.23
CA VAL A 360 -6.02 -1.89 -3.26
C VAL A 360 -5.20 -1.71 -4.55
N ASP A 361 -5.84 -1.64 -5.72
CA ASP A 361 -5.16 -1.41 -7.00
C ASP A 361 -4.50 -0.02 -7.06
N PHE A 362 -5.15 1.02 -6.53
CA PHE A 362 -4.56 2.35 -6.42
C PHE A 362 -3.28 2.35 -5.57
N ILE A 363 -3.29 1.69 -4.40
CA ILE A 363 -2.13 1.61 -3.51
C ILE A 363 -0.96 0.87 -4.19
N GLN A 364 -1.23 -0.24 -4.90
CA GLN A 364 -0.20 -0.96 -5.67
C GLN A 364 0.39 -0.08 -6.80
N GLN A 365 -0.48 0.60 -7.56
CA GLN A 365 -0.05 1.46 -8.65
C GLN A 365 0.70 2.71 -8.15
N LEU A 366 0.36 3.20 -6.95
CA LEU A 366 1.05 4.29 -6.26
C LEU A 366 2.50 3.91 -5.92
N ASP A 367 2.75 2.73 -5.35
CA ASP A 367 4.11 2.29 -4.99
C ASP A 367 5.05 2.19 -6.20
N VAL A 368 4.56 1.65 -7.33
CA VAL A 368 5.32 1.59 -8.58
C VAL A 368 5.63 3.00 -9.11
N ARG A 369 4.64 3.90 -9.09
CA ARG A 369 4.80 5.28 -9.58
C ARG A 369 5.75 6.11 -8.72
N LEU A 370 5.75 5.92 -7.40
CA LEU A 370 6.66 6.62 -6.48
C LEU A 370 8.13 6.27 -6.72
N MET A 371 8.45 5.01 -7.03
CA MET A 371 9.80 4.62 -7.46
C MET A 371 10.21 5.29 -8.79
N GLY A 372 9.26 5.46 -9.72
CA GLY A 372 9.45 6.24 -10.95
C GLY A 372 9.75 7.72 -10.65
N MET A 373 8.92 8.38 -9.84
CA MET A 373 9.09 9.78 -9.43
C MET A 373 10.47 10.04 -8.82
N LEU A 374 10.96 9.15 -7.94
CA LEU A 374 12.29 9.26 -7.33
C LEU A 374 13.40 9.31 -8.39
N SER A 375 13.30 8.49 -9.45
CA SER A 375 14.23 8.54 -10.57
C SER A 375 14.08 9.82 -11.39
N MET A 376 12.85 10.27 -11.67
CA MET A 376 12.58 11.49 -12.46
C MET A 376 13.17 12.75 -11.82
N VAL A 377 13.13 12.85 -10.48
CA VAL A 377 13.75 13.95 -9.74
C VAL A 377 15.28 13.94 -9.90
N GLN A 378 15.92 12.76 -9.87
CA GLN A 378 17.37 12.62 -10.04
C GLN A 378 17.82 12.91 -11.49
N THR A 379 17.07 12.42 -12.49
CA THR A 379 17.35 12.64 -13.92
C THR A 379 16.91 14.02 -14.42
N LYS A 380 16.18 14.79 -13.60
CA LYS A 380 15.57 16.09 -13.94
C LYS A 380 14.51 16.00 -15.05
N ALA A 381 13.82 14.87 -15.13
CA ALA A 381 12.68 14.63 -16.03
C ALA A 381 11.40 15.33 -15.51
N PHE A 382 11.44 16.65 -15.38
CA PHE A 382 10.37 17.43 -14.73
C PHE A 382 9.01 17.34 -15.41
N GLU A 383 8.97 17.18 -16.74
CA GLU A 383 7.71 17.06 -17.50
C GLU A 383 7.03 15.70 -17.22
N GLU A 384 7.81 14.63 -17.11
CA GLU A 384 7.30 13.31 -16.68
C GLU A 384 6.83 13.37 -15.21
N LEU A 385 7.61 13.99 -14.34
CA LEU A 385 7.27 14.19 -12.92
C LEU A 385 5.99 15.03 -12.72
N GLU A 386 5.75 16.06 -13.55
CA GLU A 386 4.53 16.85 -13.51
C GLU A 386 3.30 16.01 -13.88
N ASN A 387 3.41 15.16 -14.92
CA ASN A 387 2.34 14.24 -15.32
C ASN A 387 2.05 13.18 -14.23
N GLU A 388 3.09 12.62 -13.62
CA GLU A 388 2.95 11.67 -12.51
C GLU A 388 2.30 12.30 -11.27
N ALA A 389 2.70 13.52 -10.92
CA ALA A 389 2.08 14.30 -9.84
C ALA A 389 0.63 14.71 -10.17
N HIS A 390 0.31 14.96 -11.45
CA HIS A 390 -1.06 15.23 -11.90
C HIS A 390 -1.98 14.01 -11.73
N TRP A 391 -1.52 12.81 -12.12
CA TRP A 391 -2.24 11.56 -11.84
C TRP A 391 -2.46 11.38 -10.35
N LEU A 392 -1.41 11.56 -9.53
CA LEU A 392 -1.49 11.36 -8.08
C LEU A 392 -2.53 12.29 -7.44
N LYS A 393 -2.55 13.56 -7.87
CA LYS A 393 -3.51 14.56 -7.41
C LYS A 393 -4.97 14.13 -7.67
N GLY A 394 -5.24 13.64 -8.89
CA GLY A 394 -6.58 13.24 -9.33
C GLY A 394 -7.04 11.91 -8.73
N SER A 395 -6.21 10.86 -8.85
CA SER A 395 -6.51 9.52 -8.36
C SER A 395 -6.58 9.48 -6.83
N GLY A 396 -5.61 10.05 -6.11
CA GLY A 396 -5.59 10.03 -4.64
C GLY A 396 -6.83 10.68 -4.01
N GLY A 397 -7.30 11.81 -4.56
CA GLY A 397 -8.52 12.47 -4.09
C GLY A 397 -9.81 11.69 -4.44
N THR A 398 -9.81 10.97 -5.56
CA THR A 398 -10.97 10.15 -6.00
C THR A 398 -11.07 8.83 -5.23
N VAL A 399 -9.93 8.26 -4.83
CA VAL A 399 -9.81 6.98 -4.09
C VAL A 399 -9.79 7.22 -2.56
N GLY A 400 -10.33 8.36 -2.10
CA GLY A 400 -10.55 8.61 -0.67
C GLY A 400 -9.29 8.90 0.16
N PHE A 401 -8.19 9.35 -0.45
CA PHE A 401 -6.95 9.76 0.23
C PHE A 401 -6.63 11.26 -0.02
N PRO A 402 -7.45 12.19 0.52
CA PRO A 402 -7.30 13.63 0.24
C PRO A 402 -5.94 14.22 0.64
N ALA A 403 -5.25 13.62 1.62
CA ALA A 403 -3.88 14.00 2.00
C ALA A 403 -2.88 13.96 0.82
N LEU A 404 -3.04 13.01 -0.11
CA LEU A 404 -2.20 12.92 -1.30
C LEU A 404 -2.45 14.09 -2.28
N THR A 405 -3.67 14.63 -2.34
CA THR A 405 -4.04 15.66 -3.33
C THR A 405 -3.24 16.96 -3.16
N ASP A 406 -3.03 17.43 -1.93
CA ASP A 406 -2.27 18.66 -1.67
C ASP A 406 -0.75 18.44 -1.77
N ALA A 407 -0.25 17.27 -1.35
CA ALA A 407 1.17 16.92 -1.51
C ALA A 407 1.54 16.77 -3.00
N ALA A 408 0.68 16.11 -3.78
CA ALA A 408 0.82 16.00 -5.23
C ALA A 408 0.70 17.36 -5.95
N LEU A 409 -0.16 18.26 -5.48
CA LEU A 409 -0.25 19.62 -6.01
C LEU A 409 1.04 20.42 -5.78
N LYS A 410 1.68 20.28 -4.60
CA LYS A 410 3.00 20.87 -4.32
C LYS A 410 4.07 20.29 -5.25
N LEU A 411 4.14 18.97 -5.39
CA LEU A 411 5.08 18.28 -6.30
C LEU A 411 4.89 18.69 -7.76
N MET A 412 3.65 18.75 -8.24
CA MET A 412 3.30 19.19 -9.61
C MET A 412 3.75 20.65 -9.86
N ASN A 413 3.56 21.54 -8.90
CA ASN A 413 4.02 22.93 -9.00
C ASN A 413 5.56 23.05 -8.97
N ALA A 414 6.23 22.28 -8.11
CA ALA A 414 7.69 22.26 -8.00
C ALA A 414 8.36 21.72 -9.27
N ALA A 415 7.77 20.68 -9.88
CA ALA A 415 8.18 20.12 -11.15
C ALA A 415 8.03 21.16 -12.28
N ARG A 416 6.87 21.83 -12.34
CA ARG A 416 6.62 22.92 -13.31
C ARG A 416 7.59 24.09 -13.17
N SER A 417 8.04 24.40 -11.95
CA SER A 417 9.07 25.43 -11.70
C SER A 417 10.51 24.92 -11.84
N GLN A 418 10.71 23.62 -12.15
CA GLN A 418 12.01 22.95 -12.29
C GLN A 418 12.91 23.05 -11.03
N ASP A 419 12.29 23.16 -9.85
CA ASP A 419 12.98 23.28 -8.56
C ASP A 419 13.26 21.88 -8.01
N VAL A 420 14.50 21.41 -8.21
CA VAL A 420 14.95 20.08 -7.73
C VAL A 420 14.72 19.92 -6.22
N HIS A 421 14.99 20.96 -5.41
CA HIS A 421 14.92 20.87 -3.97
C HIS A 421 13.47 20.76 -3.48
N GLN A 422 12.56 21.57 -4.04
CA GLN A 422 11.13 21.43 -3.73
C GLN A 422 10.51 20.17 -4.36
N CYS A 423 11.04 19.64 -5.46
CA CYS A 423 10.64 18.33 -5.96
C CYS A 423 11.03 17.22 -4.98
N GLN A 424 12.27 17.24 -4.48
CA GLN A 424 12.74 16.27 -3.46
C GLN A 424 11.90 16.34 -2.19
N GLU A 425 11.68 17.53 -1.64
CA GLU A 425 10.92 17.71 -0.40
C GLU A 425 9.43 17.40 -0.56
N SER A 426 8.80 17.80 -1.67
CA SER A 426 7.40 17.45 -1.93
C SER A 426 7.22 15.94 -2.11
N LEU A 427 8.18 15.25 -2.75
CA LEU A 427 8.15 13.80 -2.91
C LEU A 427 8.43 13.06 -1.59
N ARG A 428 9.28 13.62 -0.71
CA ARG A 428 9.51 13.13 0.66
C ARG A 428 8.19 13.11 1.45
N VAL A 429 7.44 14.21 1.42
CA VAL A 429 6.11 14.31 2.07
C VAL A 429 5.09 13.31 1.47
N VAL A 430 5.10 13.09 0.15
CA VAL A 430 4.24 12.06 -0.47
C VAL A 430 4.61 10.65 0.02
N LEU A 431 5.90 10.35 0.19
CA LEU A 431 6.37 9.06 0.72
C LEU A 431 5.98 8.86 2.20
N GLU A 432 6.03 9.90 3.02
CA GLU A 432 5.53 9.87 4.41
C GLU A 432 4.02 9.61 4.47
N ILE A 433 3.23 10.27 3.61
CA ILE A 433 1.79 10.00 3.48
C ILE A 433 1.56 8.55 3.04
N ARG A 434 2.33 8.04 2.07
CA ARG A 434 2.23 6.64 1.60
C ARG A 434 2.49 5.63 2.73
N GLN A 435 3.48 5.89 3.59
CA GLN A 435 3.79 5.03 4.75
C GLN A 435 2.65 5.01 5.80
N ARG A 436 1.84 6.06 5.86
CA ARG A 436 0.69 6.18 6.78
C ARG A 436 -0.63 5.65 6.21
N LEU A 437 -0.74 5.38 4.91
CA LEU A 437 -1.98 4.82 4.33
C LEU A 437 -2.23 3.40 4.86
N VAL A 438 -3.40 3.19 5.46
CA VAL A 438 -3.85 1.83 5.81
C VAL A 438 -4.11 1.06 4.52
N VAL A 439 -3.40 -0.05 4.31
CA VAL A 439 -3.70 -0.98 3.22
C VAL A 439 -4.87 -1.87 3.65
N PRO A 440 -6.04 -1.80 3.00
CA PRO A 440 -7.16 -2.64 3.36
C PRO A 440 -6.82 -4.11 3.13
N GLN A 441 -7.02 -4.95 4.15
CA GLN A 441 -6.95 -6.40 3.99
C GLN A 441 -8.35 -6.90 3.60
N PRO A 442 -8.50 -7.74 2.56
CA PRO A 442 -9.77 -8.42 2.31
C PRO A 442 -10.13 -9.28 3.53
N ILE A 443 -11.38 -9.22 3.97
CA ILE A 443 -11.82 -9.85 5.22
C ILE A 443 -11.85 -11.37 5.05
N GLY A 444 -10.71 -12.00 5.34
CA GLY A 444 -10.62 -13.45 5.52
C GLY A 444 -11.60 -13.90 6.61
N GLY A 445 -12.43 -14.90 6.29
CA GLY A 445 -13.57 -15.30 7.11
C GLY A 445 -13.22 -15.58 8.58
N THR A 446 -14.13 -15.18 9.48
CA THR A 446 -13.99 -15.20 10.94
C THR A 446 -13.41 -16.51 11.50
N ALA A 447 -12.16 -16.45 11.98
CA ALA A 447 -11.61 -17.45 12.90
C ALA A 447 -12.01 -17.07 14.33
N SER A 448 -13.11 -17.65 14.85
CA SER A 448 -13.49 -17.50 16.25
C SER A 448 -12.41 -18.10 17.17
N PRO A 449 -11.95 -17.39 18.21
CA PRO A 449 -11.01 -17.91 19.19
C PRO A 449 -11.73 -18.66 20.33
N ASP A 450 -12.45 -19.74 20.01
CA ASP A 450 -13.11 -20.59 21.02
C ASP A 450 -13.43 -22.01 20.48
N ASP A 451 -12.54 -22.99 20.75
CA ASP A 451 -12.85 -24.40 21.09
C ASP A 451 -11.55 -25.26 21.17
N GLY A 452 -11.46 -26.17 22.16
CA GLY A 452 -10.58 -27.37 22.13
C GLY A 452 -9.28 -27.36 22.93
#